data_AF-A0A4R5G6B3-F1
#
_entry.id   AF-A0A4R5G6B3-F1
#
_cell.length_a   1.000
_cell.length_b   1.000
_cell.length_c   1.000
_cell.angle_alpha   90.00
_cell.angle_beta   90.00
_cell.angle_gamma   90.00
#
_symmetry.space_group_name_H-M   'P 1'
#
loop_
_entity.id
_entity.type
_entity.pdbx_description
1 polymer ?
#
loop_
_entity_poly.entity_id
_entity_poly.type
_entity_poly.pdbx_seq_one_letter_code
_entity_poly.pdbx_strand_id
1 'polypeptide(L)'
;MLDEAIKIRDLNKSLNPNWITMDRSYIFVTNRGVPIQRNSFNESIKAANQRLEHPINKPISSHIFRHTLVSYLAEKGVPLKAIMDRVGHEDSDTTMKIYTHVTNKMKDKVVDVIDELSL
;
A
#
# COMPACT_ATOMS: atom_id res chain seq x y z
N MET A 1 5.29 -10.36 11.88
CA MET A 1 5.57 -9.11 11.12
C MET A 1 5.70 -7.91 12.04
N LEU A 2 4.68 -7.49 12.80
CA LEU A 2 4.81 -6.31 13.66
C LEU A 2 5.79 -6.52 14.82
N ASP A 3 5.68 -7.66 15.51
CA ASP A 3 6.57 -8.00 16.64
C ASP A 3 8.02 -8.12 16.22
N GLU A 4 8.25 -8.61 15.00
CA GLU A 4 9.58 -8.70 14.41
C GLU A 4 10.16 -7.31 14.12
N ALA A 5 9.37 -6.40 13.56
CA ALA A 5 9.80 -5.02 13.34
C ALA A 5 10.12 -4.31 14.67
N ILE A 6 9.32 -4.55 15.71
CA ILE A 6 9.56 -4.05 17.06
C ILE A 6 10.87 -4.63 17.62
N LYS A 7 11.09 -5.94 17.50
CA LYS A 7 12.32 -6.61 17.95
C LYS A 7 13.56 -6.06 17.25
N ILE A 8 13.50 -5.87 15.93
CA ILE A 8 14.60 -5.31 15.14
C ILE A 8 14.89 -3.87 15.59
N ARG A 9 13.86 -3.05 15.82
CA ARG A 9 14.03 -1.69 16.33
C ARG A 9 14.73 -1.70 17.69
N ASP A 10 14.26 -2.52 18.62
CA ASP A 10 14.78 -2.57 19.99
C ASP A 10 16.23 -3.07 20.01
N LEU A 11 16.56 -4.04 19.15
CA LEU A 11 17.93 -4.48 18.94
C LEU A 11 18.81 -3.32 18.42
N ASN A 12 18.39 -2.61 17.38
CA ASN A 12 19.13 -1.46 16.86
C ASN A 12 19.33 -0.37 17.92
N LYS A 13 18.32 -0.13 18.76
CA LYS A 13 18.40 0.79 19.90
C LYS A 13 19.48 0.37 20.90
N SER A 14 19.56 -0.92 21.23
CA SER A 14 20.57 -1.42 22.18
C SER A 14 22.00 -1.39 21.63
N LEU A 15 22.16 -1.48 20.30
CA LEU A 15 23.46 -1.60 19.65
C LEU A 15 24.03 -0.25 19.18
N ASN A 16 23.20 0.78 19.02
CA ASN A 16 23.63 2.07 18.47
C ASN A 16 23.83 3.13 19.56
N PRO A 17 25.07 3.54 19.88
CA PRO A 17 25.34 4.58 20.88
C PRO A 17 24.82 5.97 20.46
N ASN A 18 24.58 6.19 19.16
CA ASN A 18 24.04 7.45 18.61
C ASN A 18 22.51 7.41 18.43
N TRP A 19 21.82 6.51 19.13
CA TRP A 19 20.37 6.39 19.05
C TRP A 19 19.68 7.62 19.64
N ILE A 20 18.79 8.22 18.86
CA ILE A 20 17.96 9.34 19.26
C ILE A 20 16.65 8.79 19.83
N THR A 21 16.43 8.98 21.12
CA THR A 21 15.16 8.65 21.76
C THR A 21 14.19 9.82 21.57
N MET A 22 13.05 9.55 20.95
CA MET A 22 11.98 10.53 20.78
C MET A 22 10.86 10.27 21.78
N ASP A 23 10.07 11.31 22.09
CA ASP A 23 8.94 11.23 23.03
C ASP A 23 7.88 10.19 22.62
N ARG A 24 7.75 9.94 21.31
CA ARG A 24 6.85 8.92 20.76
C ARG A 24 7.64 7.69 20.34
N SER A 25 7.12 6.51 20.70
CA SER A 25 7.68 5.23 20.29
C SER A 25 7.27 4.87 18.87
N TYR A 26 8.06 5.28 17.89
CA TYR A 26 7.90 4.88 16.50
C TYR A 26 8.39 3.45 16.25
N ILE A 27 7.81 2.77 15.27
CA ILE A 27 8.23 1.42 14.85
C ILE A 27 9.16 1.49 13.64
N PHE A 28 8.77 2.26 12.61
CA PHE A 28 9.57 2.45 11.40
C PHE A 28 10.50 3.66 11.55
N VAL A 29 11.74 3.37 11.91
CA VAL A 29 12.78 4.37 12.16
C VAL A 29 14.05 4.04 11.38
N THR A 30 14.88 5.05 11.16
CA THR A 30 16.25 4.89 10.68
C THR A 30 17.11 4.18 11.72
N ASN A 31 18.33 3.78 11.36
CA ASN A 31 19.31 3.22 12.30
C ASN A 31 19.61 4.14 13.50
N ARG A 32 19.32 5.44 13.41
CA ARG A 32 19.48 6.42 14.48
C ARG A 32 18.24 6.61 15.35
N GLY A 33 17.14 5.88 15.12
CA GLY A 33 15.91 6.01 15.90
C GLY A 33 14.95 7.11 15.45
N VAL A 34 15.26 7.82 14.36
CA VAL A 34 14.41 8.88 13.79
C VAL A 34 13.40 8.28 12.82
N PRO A 35 12.11 8.67 12.83
CA PRO A 35 11.10 8.22 11.89
C PRO A 35 11.54 8.32 10.44
N ILE A 36 11.23 7.29 9.67
CA ILE A 36 11.50 7.31 8.23
C ILE A 36 10.62 8.39 7.59
N GLN A 37 11.26 9.33 6.90
CA GLN A 37 10.55 10.38 6.18
C GLN A 37 9.92 9.84 4.89
N ARG A 38 8.75 10.37 4.52
CA ARG A 38 8.01 9.96 3.31
C ARG A 38 8.87 10.08 2.05
N ASN A 39 9.66 11.16 1.92
CA ASN A 39 10.53 11.36 0.76
C ASN A 39 11.62 10.28 0.70
N SER A 40 12.31 10.01 1.80
CA SER A 40 13.33 8.93 1.87
C SER A 40 12.74 7.56 1.55
N PHE A 41 11.52 7.28 2.02
CA PHE A 41 10.82 6.05 1.69
C PHE A 41 10.47 5.98 0.18
N ASN A 42 9.96 7.07 -0.40
CA ASN A 42 9.68 7.14 -1.84
C ASN A 42 10.96 6.99 -2.69
N GLU A 43 12.09 7.56 -2.27
CA GLU A 43 13.38 7.35 -2.95
C GLU A 43 13.85 5.89 -2.84
N SER A 44 13.61 5.24 -1.69
CA SER A 44 13.92 3.81 -1.53
C SER A 44 13.08 2.94 -2.48
N ILE A 45 11.80 3.29 -2.69
CA ILE A 45 10.94 2.62 -3.67
C ILE A 45 11.47 2.82 -5.09
N LYS A 46 11.89 4.04 -5.45
CA LYS A 46 12.49 4.32 -6.77
C LYS A 46 13.77 3.53 -7.00
N ALA A 47 14.66 3.50 -6.01
CA ALA A 47 15.89 2.72 -6.05
C ALA A 47 15.61 1.21 -6.19
N ALA A 48 14.59 0.69 -5.50
CA ALA A 48 14.17 -0.69 -5.66
C ALA A 48 13.65 -1.00 -7.08
N ASN A 49 12.86 -0.09 -7.66
CA ASN A 49 12.36 -0.23 -9.03
C ASN A 49 13.47 -0.26 -10.09
N GLN A 50 14.54 0.51 -9.89
CA GLN A 50 15.71 0.52 -10.77
C GLN A 50 16.50 -0.79 -10.75
N ARG A 51 16.33 -1.61 -9.70
CA ARG A 51 17.01 -2.91 -9.56
C ARG A 51 16.22 -4.07 -10.16
N LEU A 52 14.99 -3.83 -10.62
CA LEU A 52 14.16 -4.86 -11.25
C LEU A 52 14.69 -5.16 -12.66
N GLU A 53 14.65 -6.43 -13.07
CA GLU A 53 14.91 -6.83 -14.47
C GLU A 53 13.95 -6.13 -15.44
N HIS A 54 12.72 -5.87 -14.99
CA HIS A 54 11.68 -5.15 -15.71
C HIS A 54 11.16 -3.98 -14.87
N PRO A 55 11.78 -2.78 -14.98
CA PRO A 55 11.35 -1.61 -14.23
C PRO A 55 9.92 -1.16 -14.56
N ILE A 56 9.25 -0.62 -13.56
CA ILE A 56 7.92 -0.03 -13.68
C ILE A 56 8.04 1.37 -14.29
N ASN A 57 7.57 1.53 -15.53
CA ASN A 57 7.62 2.77 -16.32
C ASN A 57 6.47 3.74 -16.03
N LYS A 58 6.17 3.99 -14.75
CA LYS A 58 5.19 4.99 -14.31
C LYS A 58 5.68 5.68 -13.04
N PRO A 59 5.17 6.87 -12.69
CA PRO A 59 5.47 7.49 -11.41
C PRO A 59 5.11 6.54 -10.26
N ILE A 60 6.10 6.20 -9.43
CA ILE A 60 5.93 5.35 -8.26
C ILE A 60 6.19 6.14 -6.98
N SER A 61 5.33 5.92 -6.00
CA SER A 61 5.40 6.46 -4.66
C SER A 61 4.75 5.48 -3.70
N SER A 62 4.84 5.72 -2.39
CA SER A 62 4.17 4.93 -1.36
C SER A 62 2.66 4.74 -1.59
N HIS A 63 1.97 5.67 -2.26
CA HIS A 63 0.54 5.54 -2.57
C HIS A 63 0.23 4.36 -3.51
N ILE A 64 1.20 3.92 -4.33
CA ILE A 64 0.98 2.81 -5.26
C ILE A 64 0.59 1.52 -4.54
N PHE A 65 1.13 1.27 -3.34
CA PHE A 65 0.79 0.08 -2.57
C PHE A 65 -0.67 0.08 -2.12
N ARG A 66 -1.18 1.24 -1.68
CA ARG A 66 -2.59 1.42 -1.31
C ARG A 66 -3.48 1.18 -2.53
N HIS A 67 -3.13 1.79 -3.66
CA HIS A 67 -3.90 1.62 -4.89
C HIS A 67 -3.90 0.18 -5.39
N THR A 68 -2.76 -0.50 -5.37
CA THR A 68 -2.66 -1.93 -5.72
C THR A 68 -3.52 -2.79 -4.80
N LEU A 69 -3.54 -2.53 -3.49
CA LEU A 69 -4.40 -3.26 -2.55
C LEU A 69 -5.89 -3.03 -2.85
N VAL A 70 -6.31 -1.78 -3.10
CA VAL A 70 -7.69 -1.46 -3.45
C VAL A 70 -8.10 -2.14 -4.76
N SER A 71 -7.27 -2.03 -5.81
CA SER A 71 -7.52 -2.70 -7.09
C SER A 71 -7.68 -4.20 -6.91
N TYR A 72 -6.75 -4.83 -6.17
CA TYR A 72 -6.77 -6.27 -5.93
C TYR A 72 -8.04 -6.72 -5.20
N LEU A 73 -8.45 -6.01 -4.15
CA LEU A 73 -9.69 -6.34 -3.42
C LEU A 73 -10.94 -6.12 -4.29
N ALA A 74 -10.94 -5.06 -5.10
CA ALA A 74 -12.01 -4.79 -6.06
C ALA A 74 -12.13 -5.90 -7.11
N GLU A 75 -11.00 -6.36 -7.68
CA GLU A 75 -10.95 -7.48 -8.64
C GLU A 75 -11.45 -8.79 -8.02
N LYS A 76 -11.31 -8.95 -6.70
CA LYS A 76 -11.85 -10.10 -5.95
C LYS A 76 -13.31 -9.92 -5.53
N GLY A 77 -13.98 -8.85 -5.97
CA GLY A 77 -15.39 -8.61 -5.69
C GLY A 77 -15.68 -8.20 -4.24
N VAL A 78 -14.68 -7.76 -3.48
CA VAL A 78 -14.89 -7.30 -2.11
C VAL A 78 -15.74 -6.01 -2.13
N PRO A 79 -16.79 -5.90 -1.30
CA PRO A 79 -17.63 -4.71 -1.28
C PRO A 79 -16.82 -3.45 -0.99
N LEU A 80 -17.08 -2.38 -1.74
CA LEU A 80 -16.38 -1.10 -1.60
C LEU A 80 -16.34 -0.59 -0.16
N LYS A 81 -17.44 -0.72 0.58
CA LYS A 81 -17.51 -0.28 1.98
C LYS A 81 -16.49 -1.01 2.85
N ALA A 82 -16.36 -2.33 2.71
CA ALA A 82 -15.37 -3.13 3.43
C ALA A 82 -13.93 -2.76 3.02
N ILE A 83 -13.70 -2.47 1.73
CA ILE A 83 -12.40 -1.97 1.26
C ILE A 83 -12.06 -0.64 1.95
N MET A 84 -12.98 0.33 1.92
CA MET A 84 -12.79 1.65 2.53
C MET A 84 -12.54 1.57 4.03
N ASP A 85 -13.27 0.73 4.75
CA ASP A 85 -13.08 0.53 6.20
C ASP A 85 -11.69 -0.07 6.49
N ARG A 86 -11.16 -0.91 5.58
CA ARG A 86 -9.83 -1.53 5.72
C ARG A 86 -8.67 -0.59 5.43
N VAL A 87 -8.80 0.29 4.43
CA VAL A 87 -7.73 1.23 4.03
C VAL A 87 -7.86 2.60 4.70
N GLY A 88 -8.99 2.87 5.37
CA GLY A 88 -9.32 4.16 5.96
C GLY A 88 -9.83 5.19 4.95
N HIS A 89 -10.35 6.31 5.44
CA HIS A 89 -11.10 7.29 4.63
C HIS A 89 -10.29 8.50 4.16
N GLU A 90 -8.98 8.55 4.41
CA GLU A 90 -8.14 9.71 4.09
C GLU A 90 -8.11 10.03 2.58
N ASP A 91 -8.38 9.04 1.73
CA ASP A 91 -8.48 9.19 0.27
C ASP A 91 -9.61 8.32 -0.30
N SER A 92 -10.85 8.64 0.10
CA SER A 92 -12.05 7.95 -0.35
C SER A 92 -12.28 8.11 -1.86
N ASP A 93 -11.99 9.29 -2.41
CA ASP A 93 -12.25 9.63 -3.81
C ASP A 93 -11.37 8.81 -4.75
N THR A 94 -10.09 8.64 -4.44
CA THR A 94 -9.21 7.80 -5.26
C THR A 94 -9.57 6.32 -5.11
N THR A 95 -9.97 5.90 -3.91
CA THR A 95 -10.47 4.53 -3.66
C THR A 95 -11.70 4.23 -4.54
N MET A 96 -12.66 5.16 -4.59
CA MET A 96 -13.86 5.05 -5.42
C MET A 96 -13.55 5.03 -6.92
N LYS A 97 -12.65 5.91 -7.40
CA LYS A 97 -12.23 5.94 -8.81
C LYS A 97 -11.59 4.62 -9.25
N ILE A 98 -10.70 4.07 -8.42
CA ILE A 98 -10.04 2.79 -8.71
C ILE A 98 -11.06 1.65 -8.74
N TYR A 99 -11.93 1.57 -7.73
CA TYR A 99 -12.97 0.55 -7.67
C TYR A 99 -13.89 0.61 -8.89
N THR A 100 -14.34 1.81 -9.28
CA THR A 100 -15.21 2.02 -10.45
C THR A 100 -14.53 1.57 -11.74
N HIS A 101 -13.25 1.89 -11.91
CA HIS A 101 -12.48 1.47 -13.09
C HIS A 101 -12.33 -0.05 -13.17
N VAL A 102 -12.00 -0.70 -12.06
CA VAL A 102 -11.84 -2.16 -11.97
C VAL A 102 -13.19 -2.87 -12.19
N THR A 103 -14.25 -2.39 -11.54
CA THR A 103 -15.59 -2.98 -11.71
C THR A 103 -16.17 -2.78 -13.10
N ASN A 104 -15.90 -1.65 -13.76
CA ASN A 104 -16.29 -1.47 -15.16
C ASN A 104 -15.62 -2.50 -16.08
N LYS A 105 -14.35 -2.86 -15.84
CA LYS A 105 -13.71 -3.97 -16.58
C LYS A 105 -14.30 -5.35 -16.26
N MET A 106 -15.01 -5.49 -15.14
CA MET A 106 -15.73 -6.73 -14.80
C MET A 106 -17.16 -6.75 -15.36
N LYS A 107 -17.72 -5.61 -15.80
CA LYS A 107 -19.09 -5.52 -16.33
C LYS A 107 -19.29 -6.28 -17.64
N ASP A 108 -18.22 -6.56 -18.38
CA ASP A 108 -18.30 -7.44 -19.56
C ASP A 108 -18.92 -8.79 -19.20
N LYS A 109 -18.64 -9.31 -17.99
CA LYS A 109 -19.25 -10.56 -17.48
C LYS A 109 -20.73 -10.46 -17.13
N VAL A 110 -21.26 -9.27 -16.88
CA VAL A 110 -22.68 -9.09 -16.51
C VAL A 110 -23.55 -9.11 -17.75
N VAL A 111 -23.05 -8.57 -18.88
CA VAL A 111 -23.72 -8.67 -20.18
C VAL A 111 -23.84 -10.14 -20.57
N ASP A 112 -22.76 -10.91 -20.43
CA ASP A 112 -22.77 -12.36 -20.70
C ASP A 112 -23.83 -13.13 -19.89
N VAL A 113 -23.99 -12.81 -18.59
CA VAL A 113 -24.99 -13.46 -17.72
C VAL A 113 -26.43 -13.05 -18.07
N ILE A 114 -26.65 -11.80 -18.49
CA ILE A 114 -27.99 -11.34 -18.91
C ILE A 114 -28.37 -11.97 -20.25
N ASP A 115 -27.42 -12.11 -21.18
CA ASP A 115 -27.63 -12.80 -22.46
C ASP A 115 -27.93 -14.29 -22.25
N GLU A 116 -27.34 -14.95 -21.25
CA GLU A 116 -27.69 -16.33 -20.86
C GLU A 116 -29.08 -16.44 -20.22
N LEU A 117 -29.53 -15.42 -19.49
CA LEU A 117 -30.85 -15.38 -18.84
C LEU A 117 -31.99 -14.97 -19.78
N SER A 118 -31.68 -14.45 -20.97
CA SER A 118 -32.66 -14.03 -21.97
C SER A 118 -32.89 -15.06 -23.09
N LEU A 119 -32.40 -16.29 -22.89
CA LEU A 119 -32.78 -17.52 -23.60
C LEU A 119 -33.93 -18.24 -22.91
#